data_AF-X0JA75-F1
#
_entry.id   AF-X0JA75-F1
#
_cell.length_a   1.000
_cell.length_b   1.000
_cell.length_c   1.000
_cell.angle_alpha   90.00
_cell.angle_beta   90.00
_cell.angle_gamma   90.00
#
_symmetry.space_group_name_H-M   'P 1'
#
loop_
_entity.id
_entity.type
_entity.pdbx_description
1 polymer ?
#
loop_
_entity_poly.entity_id
_entity_poly.type
_entity_poly.pdbx_seq_one_letter_code
_entity_poly.pdbx_strand_id
1 'polypeptide(L)'
;MKLLTISRLRNPFRLVCRSSQRRFASTSGSDVAQQLLSQLKGRVTTRRQVLDGNQLQKLSLTLNRRHLHPGHDISETAPANGTVLPAGYHLVYFTPNGTELELGVDGTDRSFNAPAPFTRRMWAGGRIQWARDCPLRVGEEVEERTRLLTAEPKKSRDGTEMIVVTIEKELWGSQGLSLTDQRSWVFRTELPEPLENTTVPTSLVAAQTNVETTQHSPKGYPERQMTWSPISLFRFSALTFNAHRIHYDAAWSQGVERHRGLVVHGPLNLINLLDYWRDVHAVSDGAGPSEITYRALSPLYSGERYAVKTSSDEQSKGIVEVLVEREGTLCMKGMISE
;
A
#
# COMPACT_ATOMS: atom_id res chain seq x y z
N MET A 1 55.20 20.78 -33.15
CA MET A 1 54.44 20.40 -31.93
C MET A 1 54.33 18.87 -31.94
N LYS A 2 55.07 18.19 -31.05
CA LYS A 2 55.24 16.73 -31.04
C LYS A 2 53.95 16.02 -30.61
N LEU A 3 53.52 15.04 -31.40
CA LEU A 3 52.54 14.02 -30.98
C LEU A 3 53.16 13.14 -29.90
N LEU A 4 52.39 12.88 -28.84
CA LEU A 4 52.69 11.90 -27.81
C LEU A 4 51.61 10.81 -27.83
N THR A 5 52.02 9.65 -28.28
CA THR A 5 51.33 8.37 -28.24
C THR A 5 51.18 7.91 -26.79
N ILE A 6 49.98 7.58 -26.33
CA ILE A 6 49.77 6.91 -25.04
C ILE A 6 49.41 5.44 -25.29
N SER A 7 50.26 4.61 -24.70
CA SER A 7 50.31 3.15 -24.73
C SER A 7 49.11 2.45 -24.09
N ARG A 8 48.74 1.30 -24.67
CA ARG A 8 47.85 0.30 -24.09
C ARG A 8 48.37 -0.16 -22.72
N LEU A 9 47.63 0.14 -21.65
CA LEU A 9 47.78 -0.51 -20.36
C LEU A 9 46.72 -1.62 -20.23
N ARG A 10 47.19 -2.87 -20.19
CA ARG A 10 46.41 -4.05 -19.79
C ARG A 10 46.03 -3.88 -18.32
N ASN A 11 44.74 -3.92 -18.02
CA ASN A 11 44.23 -3.84 -16.65
C ASN A 11 44.13 -5.26 -16.05
N PRO A 12 44.89 -5.63 -15.01
CA PRO A 12 44.87 -6.97 -14.43
C PRO A 12 44.11 -6.95 -13.10
N PHE A 13 42.80 -6.73 -13.10
CA PHE A 13 41.97 -6.96 -11.92
C PHE A 13 40.59 -7.49 -12.33
N ARG A 14 40.52 -8.79 -12.66
CA ARG A 14 39.29 -9.55 -12.50
C ARG A 14 39.20 -9.96 -11.03
N LEU A 15 38.58 -9.14 -10.20
CA LEU A 15 38.03 -9.63 -8.94
C LEU A 15 36.88 -10.57 -9.31
N VAL A 16 37.16 -11.87 -9.28
CA VAL A 16 36.13 -12.90 -9.25
C VAL A 16 35.47 -12.80 -7.88
N CYS A 17 34.39 -12.04 -7.81
CA CYS A 17 33.49 -12.09 -6.66
C CYS A 17 32.86 -13.50 -6.67
N ARG A 18 33.44 -14.43 -5.89
CA ARG A 18 32.79 -15.70 -5.60
C ARG A 18 31.59 -15.37 -4.71
N SER A 19 30.44 -15.11 -5.33
CA SER A 19 29.16 -15.18 -4.64
C SER A 19 29.03 -16.60 -4.11
N SER A 20 29.25 -16.79 -2.81
CA SER A 20 28.88 -18.04 -2.15
C SER A 20 27.37 -18.13 -2.22
N GLN A 21 26.85 -18.77 -3.27
CA GLN A 21 25.50 -19.30 -3.28
C GLN A 21 25.44 -20.34 -2.16
N ARG A 22 25.15 -19.89 -0.93
CA ARG A 22 24.56 -20.78 0.07
C ARG A 22 23.25 -21.21 -0.56
N ARG A 23 23.23 -22.44 -1.10
CA ARG A 23 21.99 -23.16 -1.36
C ARG A 23 21.27 -23.19 -0.01
N PHE A 24 20.32 -22.28 0.19
CA PHE A 24 19.38 -22.44 1.28
C PHE A 24 18.74 -23.81 1.05
N ALA A 25 18.91 -24.74 2.00
CA ALA A 25 18.04 -25.90 2.06
C ALA A 25 16.61 -25.37 1.93
N SER A 26 15.82 -25.91 1.00
CA SER A 26 14.51 -25.37 0.64
C SER A 26 13.65 -25.23 1.89
N THR A 27 13.65 -24.04 2.48
CA THR A 27 12.95 -23.78 3.74
C THR A 27 11.48 -23.73 3.37
N SER A 28 10.69 -24.65 3.92
CA SER A 28 9.28 -24.75 3.56
C SER A 28 8.53 -23.51 4.02
N GLY A 29 7.37 -23.22 3.42
CA GLY A 29 6.53 -22.14 3.93
C GLY A 29 6.15 -22.31 5.41
N SER A 30 6.01 -23.56 5.87
CA SER A 30 5.70 -23.86 7.27
C SER A 30 6.84 -23.46 8.21
N ASP A 31 8.09 -23.76 7.85
CA ASP A 31 9.26 -23.41 8.66
C ASP A 31 9.40 -21.90 8.79
N VAL A 32 9.19 -21.18 7.68
CA VAL A 32 9.22 -19.71 7.65
C VAL A 32 8.13 -19.10 8.53
N ALA A 33 6.90 -19.61 8.46
CA ALA A 33 5.80 -19.15 9.30
C ALA A 33 6.09 -19.39 10.79
N GLN A 34 6.61 -20.57 11.14
CA GLN A 34 6.98 -20.90 12.52
C GLN A 34 8.12 -20.01 13.03
N GLN A 35 9.11 -19.70 12.17
CA GLN A 35 10.18 -18.76 12.51
C GLN A 35 9.61 -17.37 12.84
N LEU A 36 8.75 -16.81 11.99
CA LEU A 36 8.11 -15.50 12.27
C LEU A 36 7.34 -15.50 13.59
N LEU A 37 6.55 -16.55 13.83
CA LEU A 37 5.80 -16.68 15.08
C LEU A 37 6.73 -16.77 16.29
N SER A 38 7.79 -17.58 16.24
CA SER A 38 8.73 -17.69 17.37
C SER A 38 9.46 -16.38 17.68
N GLN A 39 9.75 -15.56 16.67
CA GLN A 39 10.45 -14.30 16.83
C GLN A 39 9.54 -13.16 17.28
N LEU A 40 8.30 -13.10 16.81
CA LEU A 40 7.44 -11.91 16.93
C LEU A 40 6.16 -12.13 17.73
N LYS A 41 5.70 -13.38 17.93
CA LYS A 41 4.45 -13.64 18.65
C LYS A 41 4.54 -13.13 20.09
N GLY A 42 3.51 -12.40 20.51
CA GLY A 42 3.43 -11.80 21.85
C GLY A 42 4.25 -10.52 22.02
N ARG A 43 5.08 -10.12 21.05
CA ARG A 43 5.75 -8.81 21.07
C ARG A 43 4.79 -7.73 20.61
N VAL A 44 4.79 -6.61 21.31
CA VAL A 44 4.05 -5.40 20.96
C VAL A 44 5.05 -4.26 20.79
N THR A 45 5.09 -3.67 19.61
CA THR A 45 5.86 -2.45 19.35
C THR A 45 4.95 -1.26 19.57
N THR A 46 5.36 -0.32 20.42
CA THR A 46 4.60 0.89 20.74
C THR A 46 5.32 2.11 20.18
N ARG A 47 4.58 3.02 19.54
CA ARG A 47 5.09 4.30 19.02
C ARG A 47 4.10 5.40 19.33
N ARG A 48 4.59 6.64 19.42
CA ARG A 48 3.74 7.82 19.54
C ARG A 48 4.05 8.80 18.41
N GLN A 49 3.02 9.44 17.90
CA GLN A 49 3.15 10.48 16.89
C GLN A 49 2.04 11.51 17.07
N VAL A 50 2.40 12.78 16.92
CA VAL A 50 1.42 13.85 16.73
C VAL A 50 0.87 13.77 15.30
N LEU A 51 -0.45 13.69 15.17
CA LEU A 51 -1.11 13.72 13.86
C LEU A 51 -1.07 15.14 13.30
N ASP A 52 -0.01 15.48 12.57
CA ASP A 52 0.17 16.83 12.05
C ASP A 52 -0.76 17.12 10.85
N GLY A 53 -1.19 18.38 10.74
CA GLY A 53 -2.08 18.81 9.66
C GLY A 53 -1.40 18.88 8.30
N ASN A 54 -0.06 19.03 8.24
CA ASN A 54 0.64 19.13 6.96
C ASN A 54 0.58 17.79 6.21
N GLN A 55 0.87 16.69 6.88
CA GLN A 55 0.79 15.35 6.31
C GLN A 55 -0.63 15.02 5.85
N LEU A 56 -1.66 15.43 6.61
CA LEU A 56 -3.06 15.31 6.21
C LEU A 56 -3.36 16.08 4.92
N GLN A 57 -2.91 17.34 4.86
CA GLN A 57 -3.06 18.20 3.68
C GLN A 57 -2.37 17.58 2.46
N LYS A 58 -1.12 17.12 2.60
CA LYS A 58 -0.36 16.53 1.49
C LYS A 58 -0.98 15.23 0.99
N LEU A 59 -1.56 14.42 1.87
CA LEU A 59 -2.36 13.26 1.44
C LEU A 59 -3.57 13.72 0.63
N SER A 60 -4.38 14.63 1.16
CA SER A 60 -5.60 15.11 0.48
C SER A 60 -5.28 15.69 -0.92
N LEU A 61 -4.25 16.51 -1.03
CA LEU A 61 -3.79 17.05 -2.32
C LEU A 61 -3.22 15.98 -3.26
N THR A 62 -2.56 14.95 -2.73
CA THR A 62 -2.08 13.79 -3.52
C THR A 62 -3.25 13.01 -4.10
N LEU A 63 -4.38 12.96 -3.39
CA LEU A 63 -5.64 12.35 -3.84
C LEU A 63 -6.44 13.23 -4.81
N ASN A 64 -5.88 14.37 -5.28
CA ASN A 64 -6.58 15.40 -6.04
C ASN A 64 -7.83 15.96 -5.31
N ARG A 65 -7.83 15.94 -3.98
CA ARG A 65 -8.89 16.51 -3.15
C ARG A 65 -8.42 17.82 -2.56
N ARG A 66 -9.13 18.89 -2.90
CA ARG A 66 -8.93 20.22 -2.27
C ARG A 66 -9.78 20.44 -1.04
N HIS A 67 -10.76 19.57 -0.83
CA HIS A 67 -11.66 19.62 0.33
C HIS A 67 -11.55 18.30 1.09
N LEU A 68 -11.30 18.40 2.40
CA LEU A 68 -11.23 17.24 3.28
C LEU A 68 -12.63 16.72 3.61
N HIS A 69 -13.54 17.65 3.90
CA HIS A 69 -14.97 17.50 4.14
C HIS A 69 -15.73 18.60 3.37
N PRO A 70 -17.05 18.49 3.15
CA PRO A 70 -17.83 19.59 2.58
C PRO A 70 -17.57 20.91 3.32
N GLY A 71 -17.15 21.95 2.58
CA GLY A 71 -16.87 23.27 3.13
C GLY A 71 -15.51 23.45 3.83
N HIS A 72 -14.65 22.43 3.88
CA HIS A 72 -13.32 22.52 4.47
C HIS A 72 -12.23 22.46 3.39
N ASP A 73 -11.92 23.60 2.79
CA ASP A 73 -10.83 23.75 1.80
C ASP A 73 -9.46 23.66 2.49
N ILE A 74 -8.58 22.85 1.93
CA ILE A 74 -7.22 22.58 2.43
C ILE A 74 -6.15 22.94 1.39
N SER A 75 -6.51 23.68 0.34
CA SER A 75 -5.61 24.02 -0.77
C SER A 75 -4.43 24.88 -0.34
N GLU A 76 -4.67 25.86 0.53
CA GLU A 76 -3.68 26.85 0.96
C GLU A 76 -3.17 26.55 2.38
N THR A 77 -4.08 26.27 3.30
CA THR A 77 -3.77 26.03 4.71
C THR A 77 -3.96 24.57 5.10
N ALA A 78 -3.04 24.06 5.92
CA ALA A 78 -3.22 22.76 6.54
C ALA A 78 -4.45 22.77 7.48
N PRO A 79 -5.17 21.64 7.62
CA PRO A 79 -6.24 21.49 8.59
C PRO A 79 -5.83 21.92 10.00
N ALA A 80 -6.71 22.65 10.68
CA ALA A 80 -6.46 23.12 12.04
C ALA A 80 -6.49 21.95 13.06
N ASN A 81 -5.83 22.15 14.21
CA ASN A 81 -5.93 21.22 15.33
C ASN A 81 -7.40 20.98 15.72
N GLY A 82 -7.73 19.73 16.05
CA GLY A 82 -9.09 19.28 16.35
C GLY A 82 -9.87 18.78 15.13
N THR A 83 -9.38 19.01 13.89
CA THR A 83 -10.00 18.47 12.68
C THR A 83 -10.00 16.94 12.70
N VAL A 84 -11.16 16.32 12.50
CA VAL A 84 -11.31 14.86 12.44
C VAL A 84 -10.67 14.30 11.17
N LEU A 85 -9.83 13.27 11.33
CA LEU A 85 -9.26 12.54 10.22
C LEU A 85 -10.34 11.71 9.51
N PRO A 86 -10.43 11.76 8.17
CA PRO A 86 -11.26 10.81 7.45
C PRO A 86 -10.82 9.36 7.62
N ALA A 87 -11.77 8.43 7.48
CA ALA A 87 -11.49 7.01 7.50
C ALA A 87 -10.41 6.63 6.47
N GLY A 88 -9.39 5.88 6.91
CA GLY A 88 -8.27 5.45 6.09
C GLY A 88 -7.12 6.46 5.98
N TYR A 89 -7.29 7.70 6.43
CA TYR A 89 -6.22 8.72 6.31
C TYR A 89 -5.13 8.54 7.37
N HIS A 90 -5.35 7.70 8.38
CA HIS A 90 -4.31 7.28 9.33
C HIS A 90 -3.17 6.49 8.65
N LEU A 91 -3.38 5.97 7.43
CA LEU A 91 -2.40 5.15 6.71
C LEU A 91 -1.10 5.88 6.31
N VAL A 92 -1.11 7.22 6.28
CA VAL A 92 0.11 8.02 6.05
C VAL A 92 0.84 8.37 7.34
N TYR A 93 0.26 8.09 8.50
CA TYR A 93 0.93 8.27 9.78
C TYR A 93 1.58 6.96 10.22
N PHE A 94 2.39 7.07 11.27
CA PHE A 94 3.19 6.02 11.85
C PHE A 94 4.04 5.29 10.80
N THR A 95 4.72 6.07 9.96
CA THR A 95 5.61 5.55 8.92
C THR A 95 6.80 4.79 9.53
N PRO A 96 7.44 3.86 8.80
CA PRO A 96 8.64 3.17 9.29
C PRO A 96 9.76 4.14 9.69
N ASN A 97 10.58 3.76 10.68
CA ASN A 97 11.71 4.58 11.18
C ASN A 97 13.09 4.09 10.70
N GLY A 98 13.13 3.00 9.91
CA GLY A 98 14.38 2.38 9.49
C GLY A 98 15.15 3.25 8.50
N THR A 99 16.48 3.22 8.61
CA THR A 99 17.41 3.77 7.62
C THR A 99 17.41 2.89 6.37
N GLU A 100 17.94 3.42 5.25
CA GLU A 100 18.05 2.66 3.99
C GLU A 100 18.80 1.32 4.15
N LEU A 101 19.84 1.28 5.00
CA LEU A 101 20.64 0.08 5.28
C LEU A 101 19.82 -1.04 5.93
N GLU A 102 18.68 -0.71 6.54
CA GLU A 102 17.80 -1.65 7.24
C GLU A 102 16.66 -2.16 6.34
N LEU A 103 16.52 -1.63 5.12
CA LEU A 103 15.49 -2.04 4.18
C LEU A 103 15.82 -3.37 3.47
N GLY A 104 14.80 -3.98 2.89
CA GLY A 104 14.97 -5.06 1.90
C GLY A 104 15.64 -4.55 0.63
N VAL A 105 16.16 -5.45 -0.20
CA VAL A 105 16.74 -5.09 -1.53
C VAL A 105 15.68 -4.47 -2.45
N ASP A 106 14.42 -4.83 -2.23
CA ASP A 106 13.24 -4.24 -2.86
C ASP A 106 12.84 -2.89 -2.25
N GLY A 107 13.50 -2.43 -1.19
CA GLY A 107 13.20 -1.19 -0.47
C GLY A 107 12.05 -1.29 0.54
N THR A 108 11.59 -2.49 0.89
CA THR A 108 10.54 -2.66 1.91
C THR A 108 11.10 -2.60 3.34
N ASP A 109 10.32 -2.03 4.27
CA ASP A 109 10.55 -2.22 5.71
C ASP A 109 10.47 -3.72 6.06
N ARG A 110 11.40 -4.18 6.90
CA ARG A 110 11.59 -5.60 7.21
C ARG A 110 10.93 -6.06 8.51
N SER A 111 10.29 -5.16 9.27
CA SER A 111 9.78 -5.44 10.63
C SER A 111 8.86 -6.66 10.71
N PHE A 112 8.10 -6.93 9.65
CA PHE A 112 7.20 -8.10 9.55
C PHE A 112 7.38 -8.85 8.21
N ASN A 113 8.54 -8.73 7.57
CA ASN A 113 8.81 -9.43 6.32
C ASN A 113 9.10 -10.91 6.55
N ALA A 114 8.56 -11.76 5.68
CA ALA A 114 9.01 -13.14 5.62
C ALA A 114 10.49 -13.22 5.17
N PRO A 115 11.31 -14.10 5.77
CA PRO A 115 12.65 -14.39 5.27
C PRO A 115 12.63 -15.05 3.88
N ALA A 116 13.81 -15.09 3.26
CA ALA A 116 14.04 -15.84 2.03
C ALA A 116 13.60 -17.31 2.19
N PRO A 117 13.02 -17.95 1.14
CA PRO A 117 12.91 -17.43 -0.23
C PRO A 117 11.67 -16.54 -0.48
N PHE A 118 10.82 -16.27 0.52
CA PHE A 118 9.57 -15.52 0.34
C PHE A 118 9.77 -14.00 0.37
N THR A 119 10.56 -13.49 -0.56
CA THR A 119 10.99 -12.08 -0.56
C THR A 119 10.01 -11.13 -1.25
N ARG A 120 9.15 -11.62 -2.13
CA ARG A 120 8.22 -10.77 -2.89
C ARG A 120 6.97 -10.45 -2.08
N ARG A 121 6.86 -9.20 -1.62
CA ARG A 121 5.79 -8.74 -0.73
C ARG A 121 4.66 -8.05 -1.50
N MET A 122 3.43 -8.51 -1.30
CA MET A 122 2.23 -7.89 -1.85
C MET A 122 1.22 -7.55 -0.76
N TRP A 123 0.56 -6.41 -0.88
CA TRP A 123 -0.59 -6.05 -0.07
C TRP A 123 -1.78 -6.95 -0.43
N ALA A 124 -2.34 -7.66 0.55
CA ALA A 124 -3.33 -8.70 0.29
C ALA A 124 -4.76 -8.30 0.68
N GLY A 125 -4.92 -7.54 1.77
CA GLY A 125 -6.22 -7.26 2.34
C GLY A 125 -6.11 -6.88 3.81
N GLY A 126 -7.25 -6.79 4.47
CA GLY A 126 -7.30 -6.43 5.87
C GLY A 126 -8.70 -6.10 6.35
N ARG A 127 -8.75 -5.64 7.59
CA ARG A 127 -9.97 -5.20 8.25
C ARG A 127 -9.66 -4.02 9.16
N ILE A 128 -10.44 -2.96 9.07
CA ILE A 128 -10.31 -1.79 9.95
C ILE A 128 -11.64 -1.59 10.66
N GLN A 129 -11.60 -1.39 11.97
CA GLN A 129 -12.74 -1.04 12.79
C GLN A 129 -12.49 0.32 13.44
N TRP A 130 -13.47 1.21 13.36
CA TRP A 130 -13.42 2.52 13.98
C TRP A 130 -14.35 2.59 15.20
N ALA A 131 -13.87 3.17 16.28
CA ALA A 131 -14.70 3.53 17.41
C ALA A 131 -15.48 4.81 17.08
N ARG A 132 -16.81 4.77 17.23
CA ARG A 132 -17.67 5.92 16.90
C ARG A 132 -17.37 7.15 17.77
N ASP A 133 -17.09 6.93 19.05
CA ASP A 133 -17.00 8.02 20.04
C ASP A 133 -15.57 8.54 20.28
N CYS A 134 -14.57 7.96 19.62
CA CYS A 134 -13.15 8.28 19.83
C CYS A 134 -12.42 8.60 18.52
N PRO A 135 -12.87 9.57 17.68
CA PRO A 135 -12.24 9.85 16.41
C PRO A 135 -10.83 10.45 16.58
N LEU A 136 -9.91 10.07 15.69
CA LEU A 136 -8.57 10.65 15.63
C LEU A 136 -8.64 12.09 15.09
N ARG A 137 -7.86 13.00 15.70
CA ARG A 137 -7.86 14.43 15.33
C ARG A 137 -6.47 14.96 15.04
N VAL A 138 -6.41 15.95 14.16
CA VAL A 138 -5.19 16.72 13.90
C VAL A 138 -4.72 17.41 15.18
N GLY A 139 -3.41 17.39 15.44
CA GLY A 139 -2.76 17.98 16.62
C GLY A 139 -2.78 17.08 17.86
N GLU A 140 -3.44 15.92 17.79
CA GLU A 140 -3.47 14.93 18.87
C GLU A 140 -2.19 14.08 18.84
N GLU A 141 -1.58 13.82 20.01
CA GLU A 141 -0.58 12.77 20.15
C GLU A 141 -1.29 11.42 20.31
N VAL A 142 -1.00 10.50 19.39
CA VAL A 142 -1.64 9.19 19.31
C VAL A 142 -0.61 8.12 19.60
N GLU A 143 -0.99 7.11 20.37
CA GLU A 143 -0.19 5.92 20.61
C GLU A 143 -0.63 4.79 19.68
N GLU A 144 0.33 4.24 18.93
CA GLU A 144 0.14 3.08 18.10
C GLU A 144 0.78 1.85 18.75
N ARG A 145 0.00 0.77 18.87
CA ARG A 145 0.47 -0.54 19.31
C ARG A 145 0.36 -1.53 18.15
N THR A 146 1.49 -2.09 17.75
CA THR A 146 1.55 -3.04 16.62
C THR A 146 2.03 -4.40 17.08
N ARG A 147 1.33 -5.46 16.66
CA ARG A 147 1.70 -6.85 16.95
C ARG A 147 1.47 -7.77 15.76
N LEU A 148 2.24 -8.85 15.70
CA LEU A 148 1.96 -9.95 14.79
C LEU A 148 0.69 -10.68 15.27
N LEU A 149 -0.29 -10.85 14.38
CA LEU A 149 -1.49 -11.62 14.64
C LEU A 149 -1.32 -13.07 14.15
N THR A 150 -1.01 -13.24 12.87
CA THR A 150 -0.79 -14.57 12.26
C THR A 150 0.35 -14.54 11.24
N ALA A 151 1.02 -15.68 11.07
CA ALA A 151 1.86 -15.98 9.93
C ALA A 151 1.52 -17.41 9.48
N GLU A 152 1.03 -17.57 8.26
CA GLU A 152 0.45 -18.83 7.79
C GLU A 152 0.99 -19.20 6.41
N PRO A 153 1.47 -20.45 6.20
CA PRO A 153 1.74 -20.93 4.86
C PRO A 153 0.43 -21.15 4.10
N LYS A 154 0.39 -20.68 2.86
CA LYS A 154 -0.72 -20.90 1.92
C LYS A 154 -0.18 -21.27 0.54
N LYS A 155 -1.06 -21.73 -0.34
CA LYS A 155 -0.76 -21.94 -1.75
C LYS A 155 -1.54 -20.95 -2.61
N SER A 156 -0.88 -20.33 -3.58
CA SER A 156 -1.56 -19.52 -4.60
C SER A 156 -2.41 -20.39 -5.53
N ARG A 157 -3.19 -19.75 -6.41
CA ARG A 157 -4.04 -20.46 -7.40
C ARG A 157 -3.26 -21.41 -8.31
N ASP A 158 -2.00 -21.11 -8.57
CA ASP A 158 -1.07 -21.93 -9.37
C ASP A 158 -0.32 -22.99 -8.54
N GLY A 159 -0.63 -23.12 -7.24
CA GLY A 159 -0.03 -24.11 -6.34
C GLY A 159 1.29 -23.67 -5.69
N THR A 160 1.84 -22.51 -6.06
CA THR A 160 3.09 -21.98 -5.47
C THR A 160 2.91 -21.67 -3.99
N GLU A 161 3.89 -21.99 -3.15
CA GLU A 161 3.86 -21.63 -1.74
C GLU A 161 3.97 -20.12 -1.55
N MET A 162 3.27 -19.63 -0.53
CA MET A 162 3.34 -18.25 -0.08
C MET A 162 3.11 -18.17 1.43
N ILE A 163 3.58 -17.10 2.06
CA ILE A 163 3.28 -16.81 3.47
C ILE A 163 2.28 -15.67 3.52
N VAL A 164 1.22 -15.83 4.30
CA VAL A 164 0.33 -14.73 4.65
C VAL A 164 0.67 -14.27 6.06
N VAL A 165 1.15 -13.04 6.19
CA VAL A 165 1.46 -12.41 7.48
C VAL A 165 0.40 -11.36 7.74
N THR A 166 -0.29 -11.47 8.87
CA THR A 166 -1.27 -10.49 9.33
C THR A 166 -0.76 -9.83 10.60
N ILE A 167 -0.73 -8.51 10.59
CA ILE A 167 -0.46 -7.69 11.78
C ILE A 167 -1.73 -6.99 12.22
N GLU A 168 -1.76 -6.60 13.48
CA GLU A 168 -2.77 -5.70 14.03
C GLU A 168 -2.10 -4.44 14.55
N LYS A 169 -2.76 -3.31 14.32
CA LYS A 169 -2.37 -1.99 14.78
C LYS A 169 -3.55 -1.40 15.54
N GLU A 170 -3.37 -1.09 16.80
CA GLU A 170 -4.32 -0.31 17.58
C GLU A 170 -3.83 1.12 17.66
N LEU A 171 -4.70 2.10 17.38
CA LEU A 171 -4.40 3.52 17.53
C LEU A 171 -5.24 4.09 18.67
N TRP A 172 -4.56 4.56 19.69
CA TRP A 172 -5.10 5.08 20.94
C TRP A 172 -4.92 6.60 20.97
N GLY A 173 -6.03 7.32 20.83
CA GLY A 173 -6.07 8.77 21.06
C GLY A 173 -6.27 9.11 22.53
N SER A 174 -6.39 10.40 22.81
CA SER A 174 -6.71 11.00 24.11
C SER A 174 -8.04 10.52 24.69
N GLN A 175 -8.98 10.09 23.84
CA GLN A 175 -10.30 9.59 24.24
C GLN A 175 -10.37 8.06 24.41
N GLY A 176 -9.31 7.32 24.04
CA GLY A 176 -9.26 5.86 24.11
C GLY A 176 -8.88 5.21 22.77
N LEU A 177 -9.25 3.95 22.59
CA LEU A 177 -9.01 3.21 21.35
C LEU A 177 -9.86 3.80 20.23
N SER A 178 -9.22 4.44 19.26
CA SER A 178 -9.88 5.10 18.13
C SER A 178 -10.14 4.15 16.97
N LEU A 179 -9.19 3.27 16.67
CA LEU A 179 -9.37 2.25 15.64
C LEU A 179 -8.43 1.05 15.85
N THR A 180 -8.85 -0.08 15.29
CA THR A 180 -8.04 -1.28 15.12
C THR A 180 -7.90 -1.58 13.64
N ASP A 181 -6.66 -1.66 13.14
CA ASP A 181 -6.30 -1.88 11.74
C ASP A 181 -5.50 -3.18 11.59
N GLN A 182 -6.14 -4.20 11.04
CA GLN A 182 -5.54 -5.48 10.71
C GLN A 182 -5.15 -5.51 9.24
N ARG A 183 -3.86 -5.74 8.95
CA ARG A 183 -3.31 -5.71 7.58
C ARG A 183 -2.64 -7.02 7.27
N SER A 184 -2.92 -7.57 6.10
CA SER A 184 -2.28 -8.79 5.62
C SER A 184 -1.38 -8.51 4.42
N TRP A 185 -0.17 -9.06 4.47
CA TRP A 185 0.74 -9.18 3.33
C TRP A 185 0.84 -10.64 2.89
N VAL A 186 0.99 -10.83 1.58
CA VAL A 186 1.39 -12.09 0.98
C VAL A 186 2.85 -11.98 0.60
N PHE A 187 3.64 -12.98 1.00
CA PHE A 187 5.04 -13.13 0.60
C PHE A 187 5.16 -14.32 -0.33
N ARG A 188 5.56 -14.09 -1.57
CA ARG A 188 5.82 -15.14 -2.57
C ARG A 188 7.30 -15.38 -2.71
N THR A 189 7.64 -16.57 -3.20
CA THR A 189 9.01 -16.90 -3.53
C THR A 189 9.59 -15.91 -4.54
N GLU A 190 10.88 -15.64 -4.40
CA GLU A 190 11.67 -14.95 -5.41
C GLU A 190 11.48 -15.60 -6.78
N LEU A 191 11.47 -14.79 -7.82
CA LEU A 191 11.41 -15.30 -9.18
C LEU A 191 12.81 -15.77 -9.60
N PRO A 192 12.92 -16.82 -10.44
CA PRO A 192 14.19 -17.16 -11.04
C PRO A 192 14.78 -15.94 -11.76
N GLU A 193 16.10 -15.82 -11.71
CA GLU A 193 16.87 -14.82 -12.47
C GLU A 193 16.33 -14.73 -13.92
N PRO A 194 16.14 -13.53 -14.46
CA PRO A 194 15.72 -13.38 -15.84
C PRO A 194 16.71 -14.09 -16.77
N LEU A 195 16.20 -14.79 -17.78
CA LEU A 195 17.04 -15.16 -18.92
C LEU A 195 17.53 -13.85 -19.57
N GLU A 196 18.84 -13.74 -19.83
CA GLU A 196 19.42 -12.59 -20.52
C GLU A 196 18.59 -12.25 -21.76
N ASN A 197 18.23 -10.96 -21.94
CA ASN A 197 17.43 -10.37 -23.04
C ASN A 197 15.93 -10.15 -22.82
N THR A 198 15.46 -9.91 -21.58
CA THR A 198 14.10 -9.34 -21.44
C THR A 198 14.17 -7.83 -21.69
N THR A 199 13.92 -7.40 -22.92
CA THR A 199 13.72 -5.98 -23.25
C THR A 199 12.46 -5.50 -22.52
N VAL A 200 12.67 -4.65 -21.51
CA VAL A 200 11.58 -4.02 -20.75
C VAL A 200 10.90 -3.01 -21.67
N PRO A 201 9.61 -3.18 -22.02
CA PRO A 201 8.91 -2.21 -22.86
C PRO A 201 8.76 -0.91 -22.07
N THR A 202 9.50 0.13 -22.46
CA THR A 202 9.38 1.47 -21.90
C THR A 202 8.12 2.17 -22.44
N SER A 203 6.94 1.62 -22.17
CA SER A 203 5.69 2.37 -22.40
C SER A 203 5.52 3.36 -21.27
N LEU A 204 6.10 4.55 -21.43
CA LEU A 204 5.79 5.70 -20.58
C LEU A 204 4.40 6.20 -20.99
N VAL A 205 3.36 5.60 -20.42
CA VAL A 205 2.02 6.19 -20.50
C VAL A 205 2.08 7.48 -19.68
N ALA A 206 2.20 8.62 -20.38
CA ALA A 206 2.24 9.97 -19.81
C ALA A 206 0.84 10.43 -19.33
N ALA A 207 0.05 9.54 -18.76
CA ALA A 207 -1.24 9.89 -18.21
C ALA A 207 -1.04 10.65 -16.90
N GLN A 208 -1.65 11.84 -16.84
CA GLN A 208 -1.75 12.59 -15.59
C GLN A 208 -2.71 11.87 -14.64
N THR A 209 -2.51 12.09 -13.35
CA THR A 209 -3.44 11.60 -12.34
C THR A 209 -4.80 12.24 -12.56
N ASN A 210 -5.83 11.40 -12.64
CA ASN A 210 -7.20 11.84 -12.83
C ASN A 210 -8.15 11.08 -11.90
N VAL A 211 -9.13 11.79 -11.34
CA VAL A 211 -10.20 11.26 -10.50
C VAL A 211 -11.49 11.97 -10.92
N GLU A 212 -12.37 11.27 -11.63
CA GLU A 212 -13.61 11.81 -12.18
C GLU A 212 -14.80 10.94 -11.76
N THR A 213 -15.82 11.55 -11.16
CA THR A 213 -17.06 10.85 -10.80
C THR A 213 -18.09 11.04 -11.91
N THR A 214 -18.54 9.95 -12.53
CA THR A 214 -19.60 9.95 -13.54
C THR A 214 -20.96 9.89 -12.84
N GLN A 215 -21.88 10.79 -13.21
CA GLN A 215 -23.22 10.85 -12.61
C GLN A 215 -24.21 9.83 -13.21
N HIS A 216 -23.90 9.24 -14.37
CA HIS A 216 -24.85 8.44 -15.16
C HIS A 216 -24.48 6.96 -15.19
N SER A 217 -24.46 6.30 -14.02
CA SER A 217 -24.39 4.84 -13.98
C SER A 217 -25.76 4.24 -14.26
N PRO A 218 -25.90 3.25 -15.16
CA PRO A 218 -27.15 2.54 -15.38
C PRO A 218 -27.69 1.83 -14.14
N LYS A 219 -26.85 1.64 -13.11
CA LYS A 219 -27.15 0.84 -11.90
C LYS A 219 -27.40 1.67 -10.63
N GLY A 220 -27.67 2.97 -10.76
CA GLY A 220 -28.19 3.82 -9.67
C GLY A 220 -27.15 4.55 -8.82
N TYR A 221 -25.92 4.04 -8.70
CA TYR A 221 -24.82 4.73 -8.00
C TYR A 221 -23.76 5.24 -8.98
N PRO A 222 -23.17 6.44 -8.77
CA PRO A 222 -22.14 6.98 -9.64
C PRO A 222 -20.90 6.08 -9.71
N GLU A 223 -20.11 6.21 -10.77
CA GLU A 223 -18.84 5.49 -10.90
C GLU A 223 -17.68 6.48 -10.88
N ARG A 224 -16.60 6.17 -10.14
CA ARG A 224 -15.41 7.02 -10.08
C ARG A 224 -14.30 6.46 -10.95
N GLN A 225 -14.05 7.09 -12.08
CA GLN A 225 -12.93 6.79 -12.97
C GLN A 225 -11.64 7.36 -12.41
N MET A 226 -10.59 6.55 -12.42
CA MET A 226 -9.31 6.86 -11.81
C MET A 226 -8.13 6.51 -12.71
N THR A 227 -7.08 7.29 -12.64
CA THR A 227 -5.76 7.01 -13.22
C THR A 227 -4.69 7.61 -12.34
N TRP A 228 -3.61 6.89 -12.07
CA TRP A 228 -2.48 7.39 -11.28
C TRP A 228 -1.26 7.60 -12.17
N SER A 229 -0.64 8.77 -12.06
CA SER A 229 0.67 9.05 -12.67
C SER A 229 1.82 8.57 -11.77
N PRO A 230 3.03 8.35 -12.32
CA PRO A 230 4.22 8.07 -11.51
C PRO A 230 4.51 9.16 -10.47
N ILE A 231 4.13 10.41 -10.75
CA ILE A 231 4.31 11.54 -9.83
C ILE A 231 3.44 11.35 -8.58
N SER A 232 2.17 10.97 -8.73
CA SER A 232 1.31 10.72 -7.56
C SER A 232 1.75 9.48 -6.80
N LEU A 233 2.21 8.43 -7.48
CA LEU A 233 2.76 7.24 -6.80
C LEU A 233 4.00 7.61 -5.98
N PHE A 234 4.91 8.43 -6.53
CA PHE A 234 6.05 8.94 -5.80
C PHE A 234 5.64 9.77 -4.58
N ARG A 235 4.69 10.72 -4.72
CA ARG A 235 4.17 11.52 -3.60
C ARG A 235 3.59 10.65 -2.50
N PHE A 236 2.82 9.63 -2.85
CA PHE A 236 2.25 8.69 -1.88
C PHE A 236 3.33 7.83 -1.20
N SER A 237 4.33 7.37 -1.95
CA SER A 237 5.51 6.70 -1.38
C SER A 237 6.26 7.58 -0.38
N ALA A 238 6.46 8.87 -0.69
CA ALA A 238 7.09 9.81 0.24
C ALA A 238 6.24 10.00 1.51
N LEU A 239 4.92 10.18 1.36
CA LEU A 239 4.00 10.35 2.49
C LEU A 239 3.94 9.14 3.42
N THR A 240 4.15 7.95 2.89
CA THR A 240 4.11 6.70 3.65
C THR A 240 5.51 6.21 4.05
N PHE A 241 6.55 6.99 3.74
CA PHE A 241 7.97 6.61 3.85
C PHE A 241 8.24 5.20 3.31
N ASN A 242 7.64 4.91 2.16
CA ASN A 242 7.63 3.59 1.54
C ASN A 242 8.48 3.59 0.26
N ALA A 243 9.70 3.09 0.40
CA ALA A 243 10.69 2.99 -0.67
C ALA A 243 10.61 1.66 -1.46
N HIS A 244 9.48 0.94 -1.41
CA HIS A 244 9.31 -0.28 -2.18
C HIS A 244 9.35 -0.01 -3.70
N ARG A 245 10.35 -0.60 -4.37
CA ARG A 245 10.78 -0.28 -5.73
C ARG A 245 9.71 -0.52 -6.79
N ILE A 246 8.75 -1.43 -6.57
CA ILE A 246 7.64 -1.65 -7.51
C ILE A 246 6.78 -0.40 -7.77
N HIS A 247 6.87 0.63 -6.91
CA HIS A 247 6.07 1.85 -7.01
C HIS A 247 6.73 3.00 -7.79
N TYR A 248 8.06 2.99 -7.97
CA TYR A 248 8.78 4.09 -8.61
C TYR A 248 9.93 3.68 -9.54
N ASP A 249 10.48 2.47 -9.39
CA ASP A 249 11.55 1.95 -10.22
C ASP A 249 10.99 0.99 -11.27
N ALA A 250 10.82 1.48 -12.50
CA ALA A 250 10.25 0.71 -13.59
C ALA A 250 11.14 -0.48 -13.99
N ALA A 251 12.47 -0.32 -13.91
CA ALA A 251 13.40 -1.38 -14.26
C ALA A 251 13.31 -2.54 -13.25
N TRP A 252 13.22 -2.23 -11.95
CA TRP A 252 12.98 -3.23 -10.92
C TRP A 252 11.60 -3.88 -11.07
N SER A 253 10.54 -3.06 -11.13
CA SER A 253 9.15 -3.55 -11.15
C SER A 253 8.94 -4.54 -12.31
N GLN A 254 9.41 -4.18 -13.50
CA GLN A 254 9.20 -4.99 -14.70
C GLN A 254 10.26 -6.07 -14.89
N GLY A 255 11.54 -5.76 -14.65
CA GLY A 255 12.64 -6.69 -14.91
C GLY A 255 12.84 -7.75 -13.81
N VAL A 256 12.71 -7.35 -12.55
CA VAL A 256 12.96 -8.23 -11.39
C VAL A 256 11.66 -8.88 -10.92
N GLU A 257 10.61 -8.09 -10.72
CA GLU A 257 9.34 -8.58 -10.16
C GLU A 257 8.27 -8.94 -11.21
N ARG A 258 8.58 -8.71 -12.49
CA ARG A 258 7.75 -9.07 -13.66
C ARG A 258 6.35 -8.47 -13.62
N HIS A 259 6.22 -7.29 -13.03
CA HIS A 259 5.04 -6.45 -13.15
C HIS A 259 4.95 -5.81 -14.54
N ARG A 260 3.74 -5.43 -14.98
CA ARG A 260 3.55 -4.77 -16.30
C ARG A 260 3.97 -3.30 -16.31
N GLY A 261 4.18 -2.70 -15.15
CA GLY A 261 4.50 -1.30 -14.95
C GLY A 261 4.74 -0.99 -13.48
N LEU A 262 4.75 0.29 -13.12
CA LEU A 262 4.75 0.70 -11.71
C LEU A 262 3.43 0.30 -11.07
N VAL A 263 3.47 -0.36 -9.91
CA VAL A 263 2.30 -0.87 -9.22
C VAL A 263 1.67 0.24 -8.38
N VAL A 264 0.35 0.41 -8.47
CA VAL A 264 -0.41 1.32 -7.58
C VAL A 264 -0.48 0.71 -6.18
N HIS A 265 -0.20 1.50 -5.14
CA HIS A 265 -0.19 1.01 -3.76
C HIS A 265 -1.55 0.43 -3.35
N GLY A 266 -1.53 -0.75 -2.71
CA GLY A 266 -2.71 -1.32 -2.05
C GLY A 266 -3.41 -0.37 -1.07
N PRO A 267 -2.71 0.29 -0.12
CA PRO A 267 -3.33 1.26 0.78
C PRO A 267 -3.90 2.49 0.08
N LEU A 268 -3.36 2.91 -1.08
CA LEU A 268 -3.95 3.99 -1.87
C LEU A 268 -5.33 3.57 -2.41
N ASN A 269 -5.47 2.33 -2.91
CA ASN A 269 -6.76 1.79 -3.35
C ASN A 269 -7.76 1.65 -2.20
N LEU A 270 -7.30 1.30 -1.00
CA LEU A 270 -8.13 1.27 0.21
C LEU A 270 -8.67 2.67 0.57
N ILE A 271 -7.83 3.70 0.52
CA ILE A 271 -8.26 5.09 0.72
C ILE A 271 -9.30 5.49 -0.32
N ASN A 272 -9.10 5.12 -1.59
CA ASN A 272 -10.05 5.43 -2.66
C ASN A 272 -11.41 4.73 -2.47
N LEU A 273 -11.43 3.50 -1.95
CA LEU A 273 -12.67 2.81 -1.58
C LEU A 273 -13.43 3.58 -0.49
N LEU A 274 -12.73 3.99 0.58
CA LEU A 274 -13.30 4.73 1.71
C LEU A 274 -13.74 6.13 1.30
N ASP A 275 -12.96 6.82 0.47
CA ASP A 275 -13.32 8.13 -0.09
C ASP A 275 -14.53 8.04 -1.00
N TYR A 276 -14.62 7.00 -1.85
CA TYR A 276 -15.81 6.78 -2.68
C TYR A 276 -17.03 6.53 -1.80
N TRP A 277 -16.91 5.64 -0.81
CA TRP A 277 -18.00 5.35 0.10
C TRP A 277 -18.47 6.60 0.83
N ARG A 278 -17.54 7.40 1.37
CA ARG A 278 -17.88 8.65 2.06
C ARG A 278 -18.64 9.62 1.15
N ASP A 279 -18.20 9.77 -0.09
CA ASP A 279 -18.79 10.75 -0.99
C ASP A 279 -20.15 10.31 -1.58
N VAL A 280 -20.45 9.00 -1.60
CA VAL A 280 -21.64 8.43 -2.25
C VAL A 280 -22.69 7.93 -1.25
N HIS A 281 -22.25 7.42 -0.10
CA HIS A 281 -23.11 6.70 0.85
C HIS A 281 -23.16 7.33 2.24
N ALA A 282 -22.16 8.12 2.65
CA ALA A 282 -22.18 8.67 4.01
C ALA A 282 -23.39 9.59 4.23
N VAL A 283 -24.05 9.38 5.36
CA VAL A 283 -25.17 10.18 5.82
C VAL A 283 -24.72 11.58 6.24
N SER A 284 -25.65 12.54 6.14
CA SER A 284 -25.43 13.97 6.40
C SER A 284 -25.00 14.31 7.83
N ASP A 285 -25.09 13.36 8.76
CA ASP A 285 -24.68 13.53 10.17
C ASP A 285 -23.16 13.44 10.37
N GLY A 286 -22.41 13.11 9.31
CA GLY A 286 -20.94 13.07 9.35
C GLY A 286 -20.38 11.84 10.06
N ALA A 287 -21.20 10.83 10.35
CA ALA A 287 -20.72 9.57 10.88
C ALA A 287 -19.90 8.82 9.81
N GLY A 288 -18.64 8.52 10.13
CA GLY A 288 -17.79 7.66 9.31
C GLY A 288 -18.21 6.18 9.40
N PRO A 289 -17.62 5.31 8.57
CA PRO A 289 -17.91 3.88 8.62
C PRO A 289 -17.48 3.28 9.97
N SER A 290 -18.23 2.29 10.45
CA SER A 290 -17.86 1.52 11.64
C SER A 290 -16.80 0.45 11.34
N GLU A 291 -16.80 -0.09 10.12
CA GLU A 291 -15.88 -1.14 9.70
C GLU A 291 -15.67 -1.17 8.18
N ILE A 292 -14.48 -1.59 7.76
CA ILE A 292 -14.24 -2.12 6.41
C ILE A 292 -13.52 -3.45 6.48
N THR A 293 -13.95 -4.44 5.70
CA THR A 293 -13.17 -5.62 5.35
C THR A 293 -12.86 -5.60 3.86
N TYR A 294 -11.58 -5.66 3.48
CA TYR A 294 -11.16 -5.49 2.09
C TYR A 294 -10.14 -6.54 1.64
N ARG A 295 -10.10 -6.80 0.33
CA ARG A 295 -9.20 -7.76 -0.29
C ARG A 295 -8.68 -7.27 -1.62
N ALA A 296 -7.35 -7.25 -1.78
CA ALA A 296 -6.67 -7.06 -3.05
C ALA A 296 -6.61 -8.39 -3.81
N LEU A 297 -6.95 -8.36 -5.09
CA LEU A 297 -7.13 -9.53 -5.94
C LEU A 297 -6.22 -9.47 -7.17
N SER A 298 -6.05 -8.29 -7.76
CA SER A 298 -5.19 -8.07 -8.93
C SER A 298 -4.46 -6.72 -8.85
N PRO A 299 -3.21 -6.62 -9.35
CA PRO A 299 -2.47 -5.37 -9.35
C PRO A 299 -3.03 -4.38 -10.37
N LEU A 300 -3.03 -3.10 -10.00
CA LEU A 300 -3.24 -1.95 -10.87
C LEU A 300 -1.89 -1.31 -11.19
N TYR A 301 -1.77 -0.71 -12.36
CA TYR A 301 -0.52 -0.08 -12.81
C TYR A 301 -0.68 1.40 -13.12
N SER A 302 0.41 2.15 -12.94
CA SER A 302 0.48 3.56 -13.30
C SER A 302 0.08 3.78 -14.76
N GLY A 303 -0.70 4.82 -15.00
CA GLY A 303 -1.23 5.18 -16.32
C GLY A 303 -2.43 4.36 -16.79
N GLU A 304 -2.79 3.28 -16.10
CA GLU A 304 -4.01 2.53 -16.41
C GLU A 304 -5.25 3.20 -15.84
N ARG A 305 -6.32 3.21 -16.63
CA ARG A 305 -7.66 3.58 -16.17
C ARG A 305 -8.30 2.43 -15.43
N TYR A 306 -8.94 2.74 -14.31
CA TYR A 306 -9.77 1.80 -13.56
C TYR A 306 -10.89 2.58 -12.88
N ALA A 307 -11.87 1.86 -12.35
CA ALA A 307 -13.04 2.45 -11.73
C ALA A 307 -13.25 1.98 -10.29
N VAL A 308 -13.83 2.86 -9.47
CA VAL A 308 -14.39 2.54 -8.16
C VAL A 308 -15.90 2.72 -8.22
N LYS A 309 -16.66 1.72 -7.77
CA LYS A 309 -18.13 1.73 -7.82
C LYS A 309 -18.77 0.89 -6.73
N THR A 310 -20.03 1.17 -6.44
CA THR A 310 -20.87 0.27 -5.62
C THR A 310 -21.16 -1.01 -6.41
N SER A 311 -21.12 -2.16 -5.73
CA SER A 311 -21.53 -3.44 -6.31
C SER A 311 -22.99 -3.38 -6.75
N SER A 312 -23.33 -4.11 -7.81
CA SER A 312 -24.70 -4.17 -8.31
C SER A 312 -25.57 -5.20 -7.62
N ASP A 313 -24.97 -6.05 -6.79
CA ASP A 313 -25.67 -7.08 -6.06
C ASP A 313 -26.49 -6.45 -4.93
N GLU A 314 -27.49 -7.18 -4.41
CA GLU A 314 -28.27 -6.69 -3.28
C GLU A 314 -27.37 -6.42 -2.07
N GLN A 315 -27.44 -5.19 -1.58
CA GLN A 315 -26.68 -4.77 -0.41
C GLN A 315 -27.40 -5.25 0.85
N SER A 316 -26.64 -5.83 1.78
CA SER A 316 -27.19 -6.11 3.11
C SER A 316 -27.49 -4.78 3.82
N LYS A 317 -28.55 -4.74 4.62
CA LYS A 317 -28.93 -3.51 5.34
C LYS A 317 -27.74 -3.00 6.19
N GLY A 318 -27.27 -1.79 5.91
CA GLY A 318 -26.16 -1.14 6.62
C GLY A 318 -24.76 -1.63 6.20
N ILE A 319 -24.64 -2.42 5.13
CA ILE A 319 -23.34 -2.86 4.58
C ILE A 319 -23.31 -2.59 3.08
N VAL A 320 -22.30 -1.85 2.63
CA VAL A 320 -22.08 -1.49 1.23
C VAL A 320 -20.83 -2.18 0.69
N GLU A 321 -20.95 -2.97 -0.37
CA GLU A 321 -19.83 -3.50 -1.13
C GLU A 321 -19.37 -2.48 -2.19
N VAL A 322 -18.12 -2.07 -2.10
CA VAL A 322 -17.46 -1.18 -3.07
C VAL A 322 -16.34 -1.96 -3.78
N LEU A 323 -16.32 -1.83 -5.11
CA LEU A 323 -15.44 -2.58 -6.01
C LEU A 323 -14.45 -1.63 -6.68
N VAL A 324 -13.23 -2.12 -6.90
CA VAL A 324 -12.22 -1.53 -7.78
C VAL A 324 -12.01 -2.46 -8.97
N GLU A 325 -12.33 -1.99 -10.17
CA GLU A 325 -12.30 -2.78 -11.39
C GLU A 325 -11.49 -2.12 -12.51
N ARG A 326 -10.70 -2.93 -13.23
CA ARG A 326 -10.01 -2.53 -14.46
C ARG A 326 -10.45 -3.44 -15.59
N GLU A 327 -11.12 -2.89 -16.60
CA GLU A 327 -11.51 -3.64 -17.81
C GLU A 327 -12.22 -4.96 -17.49
N GLY A 328 -13.18 -4.93 -16.55
CA GLY A 328 -13.92 -6.10 -16.07
C GLY A 328 -13.15 -7.03 -15.12
N THR A 329 -11.86 -6.77 -14.87
CA THR A 329 -11.07 -7.49 -13.87
C THR A 329 -11.23 -6.86 -12.49
N LEU A 330 -11.78 -7.61 -11.54
CA LEU A 330 -11.84 -7.20 -10.14
C LEU A 330 -10.43 -7.14 -9.53
N CYS A 331 -10.02 -5.93 -9.12
CA CYS A 331 -8.69 -5.65 -8.61
C CYS A 331 -8.68 -5.53 -7.08
N MET A 332 -9.72 -4.95 -6.49
CA MET A 332 -9.93 -4.90 -5.05
C MET A 332 -11.42 -4.83 -4.75
N LYS A 333 -11.83 -5.32 -3.59
CA LYS A 333 -13.19 -5.08 -3.06
C LYS A 333 -13.16 -4.80 -1.57
N GLY A 334 -14.14 -4.03 -1.09
CA GLY A 334 -14.33 -3.71 0.32
C GLY A 334 -15.81 -3.80 0.71
N MET A 335 -16.09 -4.50 1.81
CA MET A 335 -17.40 -4.48 2.48
C MET A 335 -17.31 -3.43 3.58
N ILE A 336 -18.15 -2.40 3.54
CA ILE A 336 -18.11 -1.24 4.44
C ILE A 336 -19.40 -1.17 5.24
N SER A 337 -19.30 -1.17 6.57
CA SER A 337 -20.44 -1.04 7.47
C SER A 337 -20.60 0.41 7.92
N GLU A 338 -21.84 0.90 7.92
CA GLU A 338 -22.22 2.22 8.45
C GLU A 338 -22.05 2.33 9.96
#